data_AF-A0A4Q3S9K0-F1
#
_entry.id   AF-A0A4Q3S9K0-F1
#
_cell.length_a   1.000
_cell.length_b   1.000
_cell.length_c   1.000
_cell.angle_alpha   90.00
_cell.angle_beta   90.00
_cell.angle_gamma   90.00
#
_symmetry.space_group_name_H-M   'P 1'
#
loop_
_entity.id
_entity.type
_entity.pdbx_description
1 polymer ?
#
loop_
_entity_poly.entity_id
_entity_poly.type
_entity_poly.pdbx_seq_one_letter_code
_entity_poly.pdbx_strand_id
1 'polypeptide(L)' 'MYGSRKGALYLILAGIFITNAITAELIGGKLIFVGPYLMSIGILPWPVVFLTTDLINEYFGESGVRRLSFITAGLI' A
#
# COMPACT_ATOMS: atom_id res chain seq x y z
N MET A 1 -5.31 17.28 -16.69
CA MET A 1 -6.66 16.85 -16.29
C MET A 1 -6.68 15.35 -16.12
N TYR A 2 -7.16 14.84 -14.98
CA TYR A 2 -7.30 13.41 -14.63
C TYR A 2 -8.34 12.67 -15.49
N GLY A 3 -8.39 12.92 -16.80
CA GLY A 3 -9.38 12.38 -17.74
C GLY A 3 -8.90 11.19 -18.57
N SER A 4 -7.68 10.67 -18.32
CA SER A 4 -7.18 9.50 -19.04
C SER A 4 -7.39 8.23 -18.20
N ARG A 5 -7.67 7.10 -18.86
CA ARG A 5 -7.77 5.76 -18.23
C ARG A 5 -6.58 5.45 -17.30
N LYS A 6 -5.40 5.96 -17.61
CA LYS A 6 -4.18 5.85 -16.80
C LYS A 6 -4.29 6.62 -15.47
N GLY A 7 -4.85 7.83 -15.47
CA GLY A 7 -5.06 8.61 -14.25
C GLY A 7 -6.06 7.95 -13.28
N ALA A 8 -7.15 7.38 -13.82
CA ALA A 8 -8.10 6.61 -13.02
C ALA A 8 -7.45 5.36 -12.42
N LEU A 9 -6.66 4.62 -13.21
CA LEU A 9 -5.91 3.46 -12.71
C LEU A 9 -4.93 3.85 -11.60
N TYR A 10 -4.19 4.94 -11.77
CA TYR A 10 -3.28 5.45 -10.74
C TYR A 10 -4.02 5.75 -9.44
N LEU A 11 -5.17 6.43 -9.51
CA LEU A 11 -5.97 6.76 -8.32
C LEU A 11 -6.50 5.50 -7.62
N ILE A 12 -6.95 4.50 -8.39
CA ILE A 12 -7.42 3.22 -7.83
C ILE A 12 -6.27 2.49 -7.12
N LEU A 13 -5.12 2.33 -7.79
CA LEU A 13 -3.96 1.65 -7.21
C LEU A 13 -3.42 2.39 -5.98
N ALA A 14 -3.33 3.73 -6.05
CA ALA A 14 -2.95 4.57 -4.92
C ALA A 14 -3.91 4.43 -3.74
N GLY A 15 -5.22 4.37 -4.01
CA GLY A 15 -6.24 4.13 -2.98
C GLY A 15 -6.05 2.77 -2.30
N ILE A 16 -5.88 1.69 -3.07
CA ILE A 16 -5.62 0.35 -2.52
C ILE A 16 -4.35 0.35 -1.66
N PHE A 17 -3.27 0.96 -2.15
CA PHE A 17 -2.00 1.04 -1.42
C PHE A 17 -2.16 1.78 -0.08
N ILE A 18 -2.71 3.01 -0.10
CA ILE A 18 -2.86 3.84 1.10
C ILE A 18 -3.78 3.16 2.12
N THR A 19 -4.93 2.62 1.67
CA THR A 19 -5.86 1.93 2.58
C THR A 19 -5.20 0.73 3.25
N ASN A 20 -4.44 -0.08 2.51
CA ASN A 20 -3.74 -1.24 3.10
C ASN A 20 -2.60 -0.81 4.04
N ALA A 21 -1.83 0.23 3.68
CA ALA A 21 -0.75 0.74 4.52
C ALA A 21 -1.27 1.28 5.86
N ILE A 22 -2.30 2.12 5.84
CA ILE A 22 -2.95 2.64 7.06
C ILE A 22 -3.56 1.49 7.87
N THR A 23 -4.24 0.56 7.20
CA THR A 23 -4.83 -0.60 7.88
C THR A 23 -3.75 -1.42 8.59
N ALA A 24 -2.62 -1.68 7.94
CA ALA A 24 -1.48 -2.41 8.51
C ALA A 24 -0.95 -1.73 9.78
N GLU A 25 -0.82 -0.40 9.77
CA GLU A 25 -0.37 0.36 10.94
C GLU A 25 -1.38 0.29 12.09
N LEU A 26 -2.67 0.50 11.79
CA LEU A 26 -3.74 0.48 12.81
C LEU A 26 -3.89 -0.88 13.49
N ILE A 27 -3.71 -1.98 12.76
CA ILE A 27 -3.81 -3.33 13.32
C ILE A 27 -2.46 -3.88 13.77
N GLY A 28 -1.34 -3.26 13.39
CA GLY A 28 0.02 -3.77 13.59
C GLY A 28 0.41 -3.99 15.04
N GLY A 29 -0.19 -3.25 15.97
CA GLY A 29 0.01 -3.46 17.41
C GLY A 29 -0.59 -4.76 17.96
N LYS A 30 -1.43 -5.47 17.20
CA LYS A 30 -2.04 -6.74 17.62
C LYS A 30 -1.17 -7.92 17.18
N LEU A 31 -0.98 -8.87 18.08
CA LEU A 31 -0.22 -10.09 17.83
C LEU A 31 -1.15 -11.27 17.62
N ILE A 32 -0.80 -12.12 16.65
CA ILE A 32 -1.49 -13.37 16.34
C ILE A 32 -0.50 -14.53 16.33
N PHE A 33 -1.00 -15.73 16.60
CA PHE A 33 -0.25 -16.96 16.45
C PHE A 33 -0.51 -17.55 15.06
N VAL A 34 0.56 -17.76 14.30
CA VAL A 34 0.54 -18.51 13.03
C VAL A 34 1.36 -19.78 13.27
N GLY A 35 0.66 -20.86 13.63
CA GLY A 35 1.31 -22.07 14.13
C GLY A 35 2.10 -21.78 15.42
N PRO A 36 3.40 -22.10 15.50
CA PRO A 36 4.22 -21.82 16.67
C PRO A 36 4.76 -20.37 16.73
N TYR A 37 4.52 -19.56 15.70
CA TYR A 37 5.12 -18.23 15.58
C TYR A 37 4.18 -17.13 16.05
N LEU A 38 4.68 -16.26 16.93
CA LEU A 38 4.01 -15.02 17.33
C LEU A 38 4.43 -13.91 16.36
N MET A 39 3.46 -13.32 15.66
CA MET A 39 3.73 -12.23 14.72
C MET A 39 2.65 -11.15 14.78
N SER A 40 3.01 -9.96 14.32
CA SER A 40 2.04 -8.86 14.16
C SER A 40 1.02 -9.21 13.07
N ILE A 41 -0.26 -8.98 13.34
CA ILE A 41 -1.32 -9.10 12.33
C ILE A 41 -1.17 -8.06 11.20
N GLY A 42 -0.38 -7.00 11.45
CA GLY A 42 0.00 -6.02 10.44
C GLY A 42 0.81 -6.60 9.29
N ILE A 43 1.27 -7.86 9.37
CA ILE A 43 1.93 -8.56 8.25
C ILE A 43 0.95 -8.90 7.11
N LEU A 44 -0.35 -9.04 7.39
CA LEU A 44 -1.34 -9.53 6.42
C LEU A 44 -1.57 -8.59 5.22
N PRO A 45 -1.60 -7.25 5.38
CA PRO A 45 -1.77 -6.35 4.24
C PRO A 45 -0.51 -6.16 3.37
N TRP A 46 0.68 -6.54 3.86
CA TRP A 46 1.94 -6.28 3.16
C TRP A 46 2.02 -6.87 1.74
N PRO A 47 1.58 -8.12 1.46
CA PRO A 47 1.57 -8.65 0.09
C PRO A 47 0.79 -7.75 -0.88
N VAL A 48 -0.31 -7.15 -0.43
CA VAL A 48 -1.11 -6.21 -1.25
C VAL A 48 -0.34 -4.90 -1.46
N VAL A 49 0.28 -4.38 -0.41
CA VAL A 49 1.12 -3.17 -0.46
C VAL A 49 2.27 -3.36 -1.45
N PHE A 50 2.99 -4.48 -1.40
CA PHE A 50 4.09 -4.78 -2.33
C PHE A 50 3.62 -4.93 -3.78
N LEU A 51 2.57 -5.73 -4.02
CA LEU A 51 2.04 -5.91 -5.38
C LEU A 51 1.56 -4.59 -5.97
N THR A 52 0.87 -3.76 -5.17
CA THR A 52 0.39 -2.46 -5.65
C THR A 52 1.52 -1.49 -5.95
N THR A 53 2.58 -1.44 -5.14
CA THR A 53 3.76 -0.61 -5.46
C THR A 53 4.47 -1.06 -6.72
N ASP A 54 4.62 -2.37 -6.92
CA ASP A 54 5.29 -2.91 -8.11
C ASP A 54 4.51 -2.57 -9.38
N LEU A 55 3.19 -2.74 -9.35
CA LEU A 55 2.31 -2.32 -10.45
C LEU A 55 2.43 -0.81 -10.70
N ILE A 56 2.40 0.02 -9.66
CA ILE A 56 2.53 1.47 -9.84
C ILE A 56 3.89 1.83 -10.45
N ASN A 57 4.95 1.17 -10.01
CA ASN A 57 6.29 1.38 -10.56
C ASN A 57 6.35 0.99 -12.04
N GLU A 58 5.76 -0.13 -12.43
CA GLU A 58 5.78 -0.62 -13.81
C GLU A 58 4.97 0.28 -14.76
N TYR A 59 3.78 0.73 -14.34
CA TYR A 59 2.88 1.51 -15.19
C TYR A 59 3.14 3.03 -15.17
N PHE A 60 3.69 3.57 -14.07
CA PHE A 60 3.84 5.01 -13.84
C PHE A 60 5.28 5.44 -13.50
N GLY A 61 6.21 4.48 -13.40
CA GLY A 61 7.61 4.70 -13.06
C GLY A 61 7.84 5.07 -11.59
N GLU A 62 9.12 5.22 -11.27
CA GLU A 62 9.59 5.58 -9.92
C GLU A 62 8.97 6.89 -9.42
N SER A 63 8.70 7.84 -10.32
CA SER A 63 8.11 9.14 -9.97
C SER A 63 6.70 9.03 -9.37
N GLY A 64 5.91 8.04 -9.82
CA GLY A 64 4.58 7.75 -9.28
C GLY A 64 4.67 7.15 -7.90
N VAL A 65 5.54 6.14 -7.74
CA VAL A 65 5.79 5.49 -6.44
C VAL A 65 6.27 6.52 -5.41
N ARG A 66 7.24 7.36 -5.76
CA ARG A 66 7.81 8.35 -4.84
C ARG A 66 6.76 9.33 -4.29
N ARG A 67 5.85 9.82 -5.14
CA ARG A 67 4.74 10.67 -4.69
C ARG A 67 3.81 9.93 -3.74
N LEU A 68 3.45 8.70 -4.07
CA LEU A 68 2.57 7.88 -3.25
C LEU A 68 3.20 7.55 -1.89
N SER A 69 4.49 7.22 -1.86
CA SER A 69 5.24 6.96 -0.63
C SER A 69 5.29 8.20 0.27
N PHE A 70 5.55 9.39 -0.28
CA PHE A 70 5.55 10.63 0.52
C PHE A 70 4.17 10.96 1.10
N ILE A 71 3.10 10.78 0.33
CA ILE A 71 1.74 10.98 0.83
C ILE A 71 1.47 10.02 1.98
N THR A 72 1.79 8.73 1.78
CA THR A 72 1.52 7.69 2.77
C THR A 72 2.34 7.92 4.04
N ALA A 73 3.62 8.28 3.93
CA ALA A 73 4.47 8.61 5.08
C ALA A 73 4.00 9.85 5.87
N GLY A 74 3.14 10.70 5.30
CA GLY A 74 2.51 11.80 6.04
C GLY A 74 1.17 11.41 6.70
N LEU A 75 0.61 10.24 6.37
CA LEU A 75 -0.68 9.76 6.88
C LEU A 75 -0.56 8.79 8.07
N ILE A 76 0.61 8.19 8.25
CA ILE A 76 1.00 7.30 9.35
C ILE A 76 2.21 7.90 10.06
#